data_AF-A0A7V5PHI2-F1
#
_entry.id   AF-A0A7V5PHI2-F1
#
_cell.length_a   1.000
_cell.length_b   1.000
_cell.length_c   1.000
_cell.angle_alpha   90.00
_cell.angle_beta   90.00
_cell.angle_gamma   90.00
#
_symmetry.space_group_name_H-M   'P 1'
#
loop_
_entity.id
_entity.type
_entity.pdbx_description
1 polymer ?
#
loop_
_entity_poly.entity_id
_entity_poly.type
_entity_poly.pdbx_seq_one_letter_code
_entity_poly.pdbx_strand_id
1 'polypeptide(L)' 'MRAAQVSLKRQAGSVSLEWTLTTLVMLVALFVPLPGADRSLMALFMDALRGFYMNTSYLLSLP' A
#
# COMPACT_ATOMS: atom_id res chain seq x y z
N MET A 1 -43.05 9.84 19.72
CA MET A 1 -42.09 8.82 19.23
C MET A 1 -40.83 9.53 18.72
N ARG A 2 -39.78 9.61 19.53
CA ARG A 2 -38.46 10.16 19.15
C ARG A 2 -37.40 9.16 19.60
N ALA A 3 -37.16 8.14 18.77
CA ALA A 3 -36.06 7.21 18.92
C ALA A 3 -35.33 7.14 17.58
N ALA A 4 -34.01 6.91 17.62
CA ALA A 4 -33.14 6.62 16.47
C ALA A 4 -32.46 7.78 15.72
N GLN A 5 -32.11 8.91 16.36
CA GLN A 5 -31.13 9.85 15.77
C GLN A 5 -29.72 9.81 16.39
N VAL A 6 -29.44 8.89 17.33
CA VAL A 6 -28.18 8.93 18.10
C VAL A 6 -26.98 8.24 17.43
N SER A 7 -27.12 7.44 16.37
CA SER A 7 -26.03 6.49 16.02
C SER A 7 -25.38 6.58 14.62
N LEU A 8 -25.77 7.48 13.73
CA LEU A 8 -25.16 7.49 12.38
C LEU A 8 -23.82 8.23 12.31
N LYS A 9 -23.68 9.39 12.98
CA LYS A 9 -22.43 10.17 12.98
C LYS A 9 -21.28 9.46 13.70
N ARG A 10 -21.56 8.75 14.79
CA ARG A 10 -20.56 7.98 15.54
C ARG A 10 -20.06 6.76 14.76
N GLN A 11 -20.95 6.09 14.02
CA GLN A 11 -20.57 5.00 13.11
C GLN A 11 -19.73 5.50 11.93
N ALA A 12 -20.10 6.63 11.30
CA ALA A 12 -19.32 7.20 10.21
C ALA A 12 -17.88 7.56 10.62
N GLY A 13 -17.70 8.17 11.81
CA GLY A 13 -16.37 8.46 12.35
C GLY A 13 -15.54 7.22 12.68
N SER A 14 -16.18 6.14 13.14
CA SER A 14 -15.53 4.84 13.38
C SER A 14 -15.00 4.24 12.09
N VAL A 15 -15.80 4.25 11.03
CA VAL A 15 -15.43 3.67 9.72
C VAL A 15 -14.27 4.44 9.09
N SER A 16 -14.29 5.78 9.09
CA SER A 16 -13.19 6.58 8.54
C SER A 16 -11.86 6.37 9.28
N LEU A 17 -11.92 6.15 10.60
CA LEU A 17 -10.74 5.87 11.41
C LEU A 17 -10.16 4.48 11.09
N GLU A 18 -11.01 3.47 10.96
CA GLU A 18 -10.60 2.11 10.59
C GLU A 18 -9.88 2.06 9.25
N TRP A 19 -10.44 2.74 8.24
CA TRP A 19 -9.80 2.82 6.92
C TRP A 19 -8.47 3.56 6.98
N THR A 20 -8.40 4.67 7.72
CA THR A 20 -7.16 5.43 7.87
C THR A 20 -6.07 4.62 8.56
N LEU A 21 -6.41 3.90 9.63
CA LEU A 21 -5.48 3.02 10.35
C LEU A 21 -5.04 1.84 9.47
N THR A 22 -5.97 1.23 8.74
CA THR A 22 -5.65 0.12 7.83
C THR A 22 -4.71 0.57 6.72
N THR A 23 -4.99 1.73 6.10
CA THR A 23 -4.10 2.31 5.10
C THR A 23 -2.74 2.68 5.68
N LEU A 24 -2.70 3.22 6.91
CA LEU A 24 -1.45 3.53 7.59
C LEU A 24 -0.60 2.26 7.82
N VAL A 25 -1.20 1.19 8.33
CA VAL A 25 -0.53 -0.10 8.53
C VAL A 25 0.00 -0.65 7.20
N MET A 26 -0.81 -0.56 6.14
CA MET A 26 -0.41 -1.00 4.80
C MET A 26 0.79 -0.18 4.27
N LEU A 27 0.79 1.14 4.45
CA LEU A 27 1.91 2.00 4.06
C LEU A 27 3.17 1.66 4.83
N VAL A 28 3.07 1.48 6.15
CA VAL A 28 4.20 1.08 6.99
C VAL A 28 4.79 -0.26 6.49
N ALA A 29 3.95 -1.25 6.23
CA ALA A 29 4.38 -2.55 5.73
C ALA A 29 5.10 -2.49 4.36
N LEU A 30 4.67 -1.58 3.48
CA LEU A 30 5.24 -1.45 2.12
C LEU A 30 6.52 -0.61 2.07
N PHE A 31 6.60 0.45 2.88
CA PHE A 31 7.62 1.48 2.75
C PHE A 31 8.68 1.46 3.86
N VAL A 32 8.40 0.87 5.02
CA VAL A 32 9.42 0.75 6.07
C VAL A 32 10.43 -0.33 5.68
N PRO A 33 11.75 -0.05 5.79
CA PRO A 33 12.78 -1.05 5.54
C PRO A 33 12.66 -2.20 6.54
N LEU A 34 12.75 -3.44 6.04
CA LEU A 34 12.70 -4.62 6.88
C LEU A 34 13.99 -4.72 7.72
N PRO A 35 13.93 -5.04 9.03
CA PRO A 35 15.14 -5.22 9.82
C PRO A 35 16.01 -6.33 9.22
N GLY A 36 17.25 -6.01 8.88
CA GLY A 36 18.19 -6.92 8.19
C GLY A 36 18.19 -6.82 6.66
N ALA A 37 17.29 -6.03 6.07
CA ALA A 37 17.34 -5.65 4.66
C ALA A 37 17.23 -4.11 4.57
N ASP A 38 18.30 -3.45 4.11
CA ASP A 38 18.34 -1.98 3.96
C ASP A 38 17.38 -1.44 2.86
N ARG A 39 16.40 -2.23 2.42
CA ARG A 39 15.47 -1.93 1.33
C ARG A 39 14.02 -2.19 1.77
N SER A 40 13.13 -1.31 1.34
CA SER A 40 11.68 -1.51 1.49
C SER A 40 11.15 -2.49 0.44
N LEU A 41 9.96 -3.05 0.70
CA LEU A 41 9.28 -3.94 -0.25
C LEU A 41 9.04 -3.24 -1.60
N MET A 42 8.69 -1.95 -1.55
CA MET A 42 8.53 -1.11 -2.73
C MET A 42 9.82 -0.97 -3.53
N ALA A 43 10.97 -0.78 -2.87
CA ALA A 43 12.26 -0.69 -3.55
C ALA A 43 12.60 -1.99 -4.30
N LEU A 44 12.33 -3.14 -3.67
CA LEU A 44 12.53 -4.45 -4.28
C LEU A 44 11.64 -4.65 -5.53
N PHE A 45 10.40 -4.20 -5.46
CA PHE A 45 9.48 -4.26 -6.59
C PHE A 45 9.91 -3.35 -7.76
N MET A 46 10.37 -2.13 -7.46
CA MET A 46 10.91 -1.22 -8.48
C MET A 46 12.18 -1.78 -9.15
N ASP A 47 13.07 -2.39 -8.38
CA ASP A 47 14.26 -3.05 -8.91
C ASP A 47 13.89 -4.22 -9.84
N ALA A 48 12.91 -5.05 -9.43
CA ALA A 48 12.42 -6.16 -10.24
C ALA A 48 11.80 -5.67 -11.57
N LEU A 49 11.01 -4.60 -11.53
CA LEU A 49 10.46 -3.99 -12.75
C LEU A 49 11.56 -3.47 -13.67
N ARG A 50 12.54 -2.73 -13.14
CA ARG A 50 13.67 -2.25 -13.94
C ARG A 50 14.42 -3.39 -14.61
N GLY A 51 14.68 -4.48 -13.88
CA GLY A 51 15.31 -5.68 -14.42
C GLY A 51 14.49 -6.34 -15.53
N PHE A 52 13.17 -6.44 -15.35
CA PHE A 52 12.27 -6.95 -16.37
C PHE A 52 12.30 -6.10 -17.64
N TYR A 53 12.12 -4.77 -17.53
CA TYR A 53 12.17 -3.87 -18.67
C TYR A 53 13.50 -3.94 -19.42
N MET A 54 14.64 -4.02 -18.72
CA MET A 54 15.94 -4.18 -19.37
C MET A 54 16.04 -5.49 -20.16
N ASN A 55 15.55 -6.60 -19.61
CA ASN A 55 15.57 -7.89 -20.29
C ASN A 55 14.59 -7.94 -21.47
N THR A 56 13.39 -7.39 -21.32
CA THR A 56 12.41 -7.32 -22.41
C THR A 56 12.87 -6.36 -23.50
N SER A 57 13.43 -5.20 -23.18
CA SER A 57 14.04 -4.30 -24.16
C SER A 57 15.21 -4.96 -24.88
N TYR A 58 16.03 -5.76 -24.18
CA TYR A 58 17.09 -6.54 -24.81
C TYR A 58 16.52 -7.56 -25.82
N LEU A 59 15.50 -8.33 -25.43
CA LEU A 59 14.85 -9.30 -26.32
C LEU A 59 14.09 -8.66 -27.49
N LEU A 60 13.47 -7.50 -27.30
CA LEU A 60 12.77 -6.75 -28.35
C LEU A 60 13.72 -5.96 -29.26
N SER A 61 14.97 -5.74 -28.81
CA SER A 61 16.03 -5.15 -29.63
C SER A 61 16.81 -6.17 -30.45
N LEU A 62 16.57 -7.47 -30.22
CA LEU A 62 17.03 -8.52 -31.12
C LEU A 62 16.10 -8.53 -32.35
N PRO A 63 16.65 -8.50 -33.56
CA PRO A 63 15.86 -8.45 -34.80
C PRO A 63 15.00 -9.71 -35.02
#